data_AF-A0A3A6NC77-F1
#
_entry.id   AF-A0A3A6NC77-F1
#
_cell.length_a   1.000
_cell.length_b   1.000
_cell.length_c   1.000
_cell.angle_alpha   90.00
_cell.angle_beta   90.00
_cell.angle_gamma   90.00
#
_symmetry.space_group_name_H-M   'P 1'
#
loop_
_entity.id
_entity.type
_entity.pdbx_description
1 polymer ?
#
loop_
_entity_poly.entity_id
_entity_poly.type
_entity_poly.pdbx_seq_one_letter_code
_entity_poly.pdbx_strand_id
1 'polypeptide(L)'
;MKERSQLYFITALIVSILLILSLVVRAFVWFPNYGEFAIPSFMYFLVPTILVWVGWYFEDKGFLLAASVVLVFLFGVHLESAGVLNGAIPVISSRAPMVRTFYVLTFALLVGSFGIGFFTYLKLNSLLDKPVK
;
A
#
# COMPACT_ATOMS: atom_id res chain seq x y z
N MET A 1 -19.04 7.12 21.53
CA MET A 1 -17.93 7.24 20.56
C MET A 1 -18.55 7.50 19.20
N LYS A 2 -18.16 8.55 18.48
CA LYS A 2 -18.63 8.77 17.08
C LYS A 2 -18.37 7.49 16.27
N GLU A 3 -19.32 7.07 15.44
CA GLU A 3 -19.11 5.93 14.53
C GLU A 3 -18.01 6.29 13.54
N ARG A 4 -16.79 5.86 13.83
CA ARG A 4 -15.63 6.06 12.95
C ARG A 4 -15.80 5.20 11.70
N SER A 5 -15.35 5.72 10.56
CA SER A 5 -15.39 4.96 9.30
C SER A 5 -14.54 3.70 9.40
N GLN A 6 -15.21 2.54 9.42
CA GLN A 6 -14.55 1.23 9.39
C GLN A 6 -13.73 1.05 8.12
N LEU A 7 -14.19 1.58 6.98
CA LEU A 7 -13.47 1.50 5.71
C LEU A 7 -12.14 2.27 5.76
N TYR A 8 -12.12 3.44 6.39
CA TYR A 8 -10.89 4.20 6.60
C TYR A 8 -9.92 3.39 7.47
N PHE A 9 -10.40 2.81 8.56
CA PHE A 9 -9.58 1.94 9.41
C PHE A 9 -9.00 0.75 8.64
N ILE A 10 -9.79 0.10 7.78
CA ILE A 10 -9.33 -0.99 6.91
C ILE A 10 -8.24 -0.50 5.95
N THR A 11 -8.40 0.68 5.33
CA THR A 11 -7.33 1.28 4.51
C THR A 11 -6.04 1.48 5.32
N ALA A 12 -6.14 2.02 6.55
CA ALA A 12 -4.99 2.21 7.43
C ALA A 12 -4.27 0.89 7.75
N LEU A 13 -5.05 -0.16 8.01
CA LEU A 13 -4.51 -1.50 8.26
C LEU A 13 -3.78 -2.07 7.05
N ILE A 14 -4.36 -2.01 5.84
CA ILE A 14 -3.72 -2.55 4.64
C ILE A 14 -2.39 -1.82 4.35
N VAL A 15 -2.37 -0.50 4.49
CA VAL A 15 -1.14 0.29 4.31
C VAL A 15 -0.10 -0.04 5.39
N SER A 16 -0.53 -0.37 6.61
CA SER A 16 0.35 -0.86 7.67
C SER A 16 0.90 -2.25 7.37
N ILE A 17 0.12 -3.13 6.74
CA ILE A 17 0.59 -4.45 6.29
C ILE A 17 1.68 -4.29 5.24
N LEU A 18 1.54 -3.37 4.28
CA LEU A 18 2.60 -3.04 3.31
C LEU A 18 3.89 -2.60 4.02
N LEU A 19 3.76 -1.70 4.99
CA LEU A 19 4.89 -1.26 5.82
C LEU A 19 5.57 -2.44 6.53
N ILE A 20 4.81 -3.30 7.19
CA ILE A 20 5.35 -4.48 7.90
C ILE A 20 5.99 -5.46 6.93
N LEU A 21 5.37 -5.74 5.78
CA LEU A 21 5.94 -6.62 4.75
C LEU A 21 7.28 -6.09 4.25
N SER A 22 7.40 -4.77 4.05
CA SER A 22 8.66 -4.14 3.63
C SER A 22 9.79 -4.22 4.67
N LEU A 23 9.46 -4.47 5.95
CA LEU A 23 10.42 -4.80 6.99
C LEU A 23 10.72 -6.30 7.02
N VAL A 24 9.69 -7.14 7.04
CA VAL A 24 9.84 -8.60 7.15
C VAL A 24 10.65 -9.17 6.01
N VAL A 25 10.44 -8.68 4.78
CA VAL A 25 11.15 -9.16 3.59
C VAL A 25 12.67 -8.96 3.68
N ARG A 26 13.14 -7.99 4.48
CA ARG A 26 14.58 -7.71 4.69
C ARG A 26 15.29 -8.81 5.45
N ALA A 27 14.55 -9.62 6.22
CA ALA A 27 15.12 -10.72 6.98
C ALA A 27 15.47 -11.93 6.08
N PHE A 28 15.04 -11.96 4.83
CA PHE A 28 15.32 -13.08 3.93
C PHE A 28 16.69 -12.96 3.27
N VAL A 29 17.40 -14.09 3.18
CA VAL A 29 18.76 -14.18 2.59
C VAL A 29 18.83 -13.69 1.14
N TRP A 30 17.72 -13.75 0.39
CA TRP A 30 17.67 -13.32 -1.00
C TRP A 30 17.45 -11.80 -1.16
N PHE A 31 17.06 -11.09 -0.11
CA PHE A 31 16.69 -9.68 -0.16
C PHE A 31 17.79 -8.75 -0.69
N PRO A 32 19.08 -8.90 -0.32
CA PRO A 32 20.12 -8.00 -0.83
C PRO A 32 20.27 -8.01 -2.35
N ASN A 33 19.87 -9.11 -3.01
CA ASN A 33 20.03 -9.27 -4.46
C ASN A 33 18.74 -8.96 -5.25
N TYR A 34 17.57 -9.16 -4.64
CA TYR A 34 16.29 -9.08 -5.37
C TYR A 34 15.19 -8.28 -4.65
N GLY A 35 15.48 -7.76 -3.45
CA GLY A 35 14.50 -7.08 -2.61
C GLY A 35 13.89 -5.85 -3.27
N GLU A 36 14.71 -5.05 -3.94
CA GLU A 36 14.29 -3.82 -4.63
C GLU A 36 13.26 -4.07 -5.74
N PHE A 37 13.35 -5.24 -6.40
CA PHE A 37 12.38 -5.62 -7.42
C PHE A 37 11.11 -6.24 -6.85
N ALA A 38 11.14 -6.75 -5.63
CA ALA A 38 10.01 -7.46 -5.02
C ALA A 38 9.07 -6.52 -4.26
N ILE A 39 9.61 -5.44 -3.67
CA ILE A 39 8.84 -4.55 -2.80
C ILE A 39 9.53 -3.18 -2.68
N PRO A 40 8.77 -2.06 -2.73
CA PRO A 40 9.33 -0.74 -2.47
C PRO A 40 9.96 -0.65 -1.07
N SER A 41 10.94 0.24 -0.94
CA SER A 41 11.62 0.46 0.34
C SER A 41 10.63 0.86 1.45
N PHE A 42 10.88 0.35 2.66
CA PHE A 42 10.17 0.71 3.88
C PHE A 42 9.94 2.21 4.07
N MET A 43 10.95 3.04 3.76
CA MET A 43 10.84 4.49 3.92
C MET A 43 9.73 5.08 3.06
N TYR A 44 9.44 4.48 1.90
CA TYR A 44 8.36 4.91 1.03
C TYR A 44 6.98 4.59 1.60
N PHE A 45 6.83 3.50 2.36
CA PHE A 45 5.58 3.16 3.01
C PHE A 45 5.35 3.93 4.32
N LEU A 46 6.41 4.39 4.98
CA LEU A 46 6.30 5.07 6.27
C LEU A 46 5.42 6.34 6.20
N VAL A 47 5.65 7.17 5.17
CA VAL A 47 4.89 8.42 4.97
C VAL A 47 3.40 8.18 4.76
N PRO A 48 2.96 7.37 3.77
CA PRO A 48 1.53 7.11 3.60
C PRO A 48 0.92 6.41 4.81
N THR A 49 1.64 5.52 5.53
CA THR A 49 1.12 4.94 6.78
C THR A 49 0.80 6.02 7.81
N ILE A 50 1.73 6.95 8.06
CA ILE A 50 1.50 8.04 9.02
C ILE A 50 0.32 8.90 8.60
N LEU A 51 0.24 9.28 7.32
CA LEU A 51 -0.84 10.11 6.80
C LEU A 51 -2.21 9.46 7.01
N VAL A 52 -2.37 8.17 6.67
CA VAL A 52 -3.66 7.47 6.84
C VAL A 52 -4.03 7.34 8.32
N TRP A 53 -3.09 7.06 9.22
CA TRP A 53 -3.39 6.97 10.65
C TRP A 53 -3.76 8.31 11.28
N VAL A 54 -3.01 9.37 10.96
CA VAL A 54 -3.31 10.74 11.40
C VAL A 54 -4.69 11.16 10.89
N GLY A 55 -4.94 10.95 9.60
CA GLY A 55 -6.23 11.28 9.01
C GLY A 55 -7.39 10.44 9.58
N TRP A 56 -7.17 9.16 9.90
CA TRP A 56 -8.19 8.35 10.58
C TRP A 56 -8.47 8.87 12.00
N TYR A 57 -7.44 9.25 12.75
CA TYR A 57 -7.59 9.77 14.11
C TYR A 57 -8.37 11.08 14.15
N PHE A 58 -8.11 11.99 13.19
CA PHE A 58 -8.77 13.30 13.07
C PHE A 58 -10.03 13.27 12.19
N GLU A 59 -10.41 12.13 11.62
CA GLU A 59 -11.51 11.97 10.66
C GLU A 59 -11.39 12.89 9.42
N ASP A 60 -10.15 13.18 9.02
CA ASP A 60 -9.85 14.09 7.91
C ASP A 60 -9.63 13.30 6.60
N LYS A 61 -10.46 13.63 5.61
CA LYS A 61 -10.49 13.02 4.27
C LYS A 61 -9.35 13.49 3.36
N GLY A 62 -8.77 14.66 3.60
CA GLY A 62 -7.63 15.19 2.87
C GLY A 62 -6.38 14.36 3.09
N PHE A 63 -6.12 13.92 4.33
CA PHE A 63 -5.02 12.99 4.62
C PHE A 63 -5.21 11.62 3.95
N LEU A 64 -6.44 11.10 3.90
CA LEU A 64 -6.75 9.85 3.18
C LEU A 64 -6.44 9.97 1.68
N LEU A 65 -6.87 11.08 1.07
CA LEU A 65 -6.63 11.35 -0.34
C LEU A 65 -5.13 11.50 -0.62
N ALA A 66 -4.41 12.30 0.19
CA ALA A 66 -2.98 12.49 0.05
C ALA A 66 -2.21 11.18 0.13
N ALA A 67 -2.53 10.33 1.12
CA ALA A 67 -1.90 9.01 1.22
C ALA A 67 -2.23 8.10 0.04
N SER A 68 -3.48 8.13 -0.45
CA SER A 68 -3.90 7.35 -1.63
C SER A 68 -3.13 7.76 -2.88
N VAL A 69 -2.91 9.07 -3.09
CA VAL A 69 -2.09 9.58 -4.19
C VAL A 69 -0.64 9.11 -4.09
N VAL A 70 -0.04 9.17 -2.89
CA VAL A 70 1.32 8.65 -2.67
C VAL A 70 1.39 7.15 -2.99
N LEU A 71 0.40 6.36 -2.57
CA LEU A 71 0.34 4.92 -2.86
C LEU A 71 0.21 4.62 -4.36
N VAL A 72 -0.52 5.45 -5.12
CA VAL A 72 -0.58 5.34 -6.59
C VAL A 72 0.79 5.62 -7.22
N PHE A 73 1.51 6.62 -6.73
CA PHE A 73 2.87 6.89 -7.20
C PHE A 73 3.80 5.69 -6.93
N LEU A 74 3.75 5.11 -5.72
CA LEU A 74 4.53 3.92 -5.37
C LEU A 74 4.14 2.70 -6.20
N PHE A 75 2.87 2.57 -6.54
CA PHE A 75 2.41 1.54 -7.47
C PHE A 75 3.03 1.70 -8.85
N GLY A 76 3.10 2.94 -9.37
CA GLY A 76 3.79 3.23 -10.64
C GLY A 76 5.25 2.80 -10.62
N VAL A 77 5.99 3.14 -9.57
CA VAL A 77 7.39 2.71 -9.39
C VAL A 77 7.50 1.18 -9.29
N HIS A 78 6.57 0.53 -8.59
CA HIS A 78 6.55 -0.93 -8.45
C HIS A 78 6.33 -1.66 -9.78
N LEU A 79 5.56 -1.06 -10.70
CA LEU A 79 5.32 -1.62 -12.05
C LEU A 79 6.60 -1.71 -12.89
N GLU A 80 7.60 -0.85 -12.66
CA GLU A 80 8.88 -0.91 -13.38
C GLU A 80 9.63 -2.22 -13.10
N SER A 81 9.32 -2.87 -11.97
CA SER A 81 9.89 -4.16 -11.58
C SER A 81 9.09 -5.38 -12.08
N ALA A 82 8.08 -5.18 -12.93
CA ALA A 82 7.25 -6.27 -13.49
C ALA A 82 8.06 -7.33 -14.26
N GLY A 83 9.29 -6.98 -14.70
CA GLY A 83 10.24 -7.90 -15.32
C GLY A 83 10.59 -9.15 -14.48
N VAL A 84 10.32 -9.13 -13.17
CA VAL A 84 10.49 -10.29 -12.28
C VAL A 84 9.54 -11.45 -12.65
N LEU A 85 8.37 -11.13 -13.21
CA LEU A 85 7.33 -12.12 -13.52
C LEU A 85 7.59 -12.85 -14.83
N ASN A 86 8.09 -12.15 -15.85
CA ASN A 86 8.34 -12.71 -17.19
C ASN A 86 9.79 -13.16 -17.39
N GLY A 87 10.67 -13.00 -16.40
CA GLY A 87 12.07 -13.40 -16.47
C GLY A 87 12.98 -12.40 -17.17
N ALA A 88 12.51 -11.20 -17.50
CA ALA A 88 13.36 -10.11 -17.98
C ALA A 88 14.37 -9.66 -16.91
N ILE A 89 13.99 -9.76 -15.63
CA ILE A 89 14.90 -9.63 -14.50
C ILE A 89 15.35 -11.03 -14.08
N PRO A 90 16.65 -11.38 -14.24
CA PRO A 90 17.14 -12.72 -13.96
C PRO A 90 17.20 -12.97 -12.45
N VAL A 91 16.39 -13.93 -11.99
CA VAL A 91 16.38 -14.42 -10.61
C VAL A 91 16.77 -15.89 -10.61
N ILE A 92 17.68 -16.30 -9.72
CA ILE A 92 18.09 -17.71 -9.63
C ILE A 92 16.87 -18.58 -9.32
N SER A 93 16.75 -19.70 -10.03
CA SER A 93 15.57 -20.60 -10.00
C SER A 93 15.14 -20.98 -8.58
N SER A 94 16.08 -21.21 -7.66
CA SER A 94 15.80 -21.57 -6.26
C SER A 94 15.15 -20.44 -5.43
N ARG A 95 15.25 -19.19 -5.87
CA ARG A 95 14.69 -18.01 -5.20
C ARG A 95 13.53 -17.38 -5.96
N ALA A 96 13.39 -17.68 -7.26
CA ALA A 96 12.36 -17.10 -8.13
C ALA A 96 10.93 -17.21 -7.59
N PRO A 97 10.48 -18.34 -7.00
CA PRO A 97 9.12 -18.43 -6.44
C PRO A 97 8.89 -17.41 -5.32
N MET A 98 9.83 -17.28 -4.38
CA MET A 98 9.70 -16.35 -3.26
C MET A 98 9.65 -14.89 -3.72
N VAL A 99 10.59 -14.48 -4.58
CA VAL A 99 10.66 -13.10 -5.09
C VAL A 99 9.37 -12.74 -5.84
N ARG A 100 8.86 -13.63 -6.68
CA ARG A 100 7.60 -13.43 -7.42
C ARG A 100 6.39 -13.35 -6.49
N THR A 101 6.33 -14.17 -5.44
CA THR A 101 5.24 -14.10 -4.46
C THR A 101 5.22 -12.75 -3.75
N PHE A 102 6.37 -12.25 -3.29
CA PHE A 102 6.44 -10.93 -2.66
C PHE A 102 6.08 -9.80 -3.62
N TYR A 103 6.49 -9.90 -4.90
CA TYR A 103 6.10 -8.95 -5.92
C TYR A 103 4.57 -8.89 -6.11
N VAL A 104 3.93 -10.05 -6.31
CA VAL A 104 2.48 -10.14 -6.55
C VAL A 104 1.69 -9.73 -5.31
N LEU A 105 2.14 -10.12 -4.13
CA LEU A 105 1.50 -9.72 -2.86
C LEU A 105 1.56 -8.21 -2.68
N THR A 106 2.72 -7.59 -2.87
CA THR A 106 2.90 -6.14 -2.79
C THR A 106 2.04 -5.42 -3.81
N PHE A 107 2.02 -5.92 -5.05
CA PHE A 107 1.18 -5.40 -6.12
C PHE A 107 -0.31 -5.40 -5.73
N ALA A 108 -0.83 -6.54 -5.28
CA ALA A 108 -2.24 -6.68 -4.91
C ALA A 108 -2.61 -5.76 -3.74
N LEU A 109 -1.73 -5.66 -2.73
CA LEU A 109 -1.94 -4.79 -1.58
C LEU A 109 -1.88 -3.31 -1.93
N LEU A 110 -0.97 -2.89 -2.83
CA LEU A 110 -0.92 -1.51 -3.33
C LEU A 110 -2.22 -1.14 -4.05
N VAL A 111 -2.67 -1.99 -4.98
CA VAL A 111 -3.93 -1.80 -5.72
C VAL A 111 -5.12 -1.74 -4.78
N GLY A 112 -5.19 -2.67 -3.83
CA GLY A 112 -6.24 -2.68 -2.81
C GLY A 112 -6.21 -1.43 -1.94
N SER A 113 -5.03 -0.95 -1.55
CA SER A 113 -4.88 0.20 -0.66
C SER A 113 -5.40 1.48 -1.30
N PHE A 114 -4.92 1.84 -2.49
CA PHE A 114 -5.39 3.07 -3.13
C PHE A 114 -6.84 2.92 -3.62
N GLY A 115 -7.24 1.75 -4.12
CA GLY A 115 -8.62 1.52 -4.58
C GLY A 115 -9.64 1.70 -3.44
N ILE A 116 -9.40 1.06 -2.29
CA ILE A 116 -10.25 1.21 -1.11
C ILE A 116 -10.12 2.62 -0.53
N GLY A 117 -8.92 3.21 -0.53
CA GLY A 117 -8.70 4.58 -0.05
C GLY A 117 -9.51 5.62 -0.84
N PHE A 118 -9.47 5.57 -2.17
CA PHE A 118 -10.28 6.43 -3.04
C PHE A 118 -11.78 6.20 -2.84
N PHE A 119 -12.22 4.94 -2.78
CA PHE A 119 -13.64 4.64 -2.53
C PHE A 119 -14.11 5.19 -1.18
N THR A 120 -13.28 5.04 -0.14
CA THR A 120 -13.56 5.55 1.21
C THR A 120 -13.65 7.08 1.21
N TYR A 121 -12.76 7.76 0.50
CA TYR A 121 -12.81 9.21 0.32
C TYR A 121 -14.13 9.66 -0.31
N LEU A 122 -14.56 9.04 -1.42
CA LEU A 122 -15.82 9.37 -2.09
C LEU A 122 -17.04 9.12 -1.18
N LYS A 123 -17.03 8.03 -0.43
CA LYS A 123 -18.10 7.71 0.51
C LYS A 123 -18.18 8.72 1.66
N LEU A 124 -17.04 9.10 2.24
CA LEU A 124 -17.00 10.13 3.28
C LEU A 124 -17.49 11.48 2.77
N ASN A 125 -17.14 11.84 1.53
CA ASN A 125 -17.60 13.09 0.92
C ASN A 125 -19.12 13.11 0.73
N SER A 126 -19.70 12.03 0.19
CA SER A 126 -21.15 11.96 -0.05
C SER A 126 -22.01 11.92 1.22
N LEU A 127 -21.46 11.47 2.36
CA LEU A 127 -22.16 11.50 3.64
C LEU A 127 -22.23 12.91 4.25
N LEU A 128 -21.24 13.76 3.99
CA LEU A 128 -21.20 15.15 4.46
C LEU A 128 -22.10 16.08 3.63
N ASP A 129 -22.33 15.76 2.36
CA ASP A 129 -23.17 16.56 1.45
C ASP A 129 -24.67 16.26 1.58
N LYS A 130 -25.09 15.31 2.43
CA LYS A 130 -26.52 15.08 2.66
C LYS A 130 -27.08 16.18 3.57
N PRO A 131 -28.12 16.93 3.13
CA PRO A 131 -28.80 17.86 4.02
C PRO A 131 -29.41 17.06 5.17
N VAL A 132 -29.15 17.52 6.39
CA VAL A 132 -29.83 17.02 7.60
C VAL A 132 -31.32 17.26 7.39
N LYS A 133 -32.10 16.18 7.26
CA LYS A 133 -33.56 16.24 7.24
C LYS A 133 -34.08 16.46 8.65
#